data_AF-A0A7M3ZFE4-F1
#
_entry.id   AF-A0A7M3ZFE4-F1
#
_cell.length_a   1.000
_cell.length_b   1.000
_cell.length_c   1.000
_cell.angle_alpha   90.00
_cell.angle_beta   90.00
_cell.angle_gamma   90.00
#
_symmetry.space_group_name_H-M   'P 1'
#
loop_
_entity.id
_entity.type
_entity.pdbx_description
1 polymer ?
#
loop_
_entity_poly.entity_id
_entity_poly.type
_entity_poly.pdbx_seq_one_letter_code
_entity_poly.pdbx_strand_id
1 'polypeptide(L)'
;MAAVQPNDSLAEAIGLIGYAADGNGIGGVLKSRVADFRVDEIATTITLNPKGRFTVAKITLTNWETNRFCNNLAKKLGISRNRIFFAGTKDKRAVTSQIFVIDAPQFKVAEIQIPDVVIEVLGRTHQKIGFGNHRGNRFTIVVRGCAHPDGAPMTEKEALDEVEQLKNKMEQKLGAGRFPNWIGPQRFGSGRAVTAEVGRSVVQHQWEEAVHTYISKEGDHESPDVAAFREHIRTNGITQAGLDLAPDWLGYERRMTEHLLNNPEDHIGAFRKLPNNLQLMTIHALQSVVFNRTLRKRLEQGISITVPEAGDLVGRLDEKGQLSANNCVLVEERTVPRIGRNCQLGRLSVTGPLPGRDIRTCEGKPGELEQSILSEMGLSELNWEIENIPRLTTTGTRRSLTTSFEEFTVEAAPKASSDTLGEQWNQGPLEGSRWHPDGACLKFRFTLSSGSYATILLREFMRTPLNQL
;
A
#
# COMPACT_ATOMS: atom_id res chain seq x y z
N MET A 1 13.39 25.11 7.85
CA MET A 1 11.92 25.16 7.71
C MET A 1 11.43 23.73 7.66
N ALA A 2 10.46 23.37 8.49
CA ALA A 2 9.85 22.03 8.47
C ALA A 2 9.26 21.75 7.08
N ALA A 3 9.32 20.49 6.63
CA ALA A 3 8.71 20.08 5.36
C ALA A 3 7.22 20.50 5.29
N VAL A 4 6.83 21.18 4.20
CA VAL A 4 5.42 21.54 3.97
C VAL A 4 4.64 20.25 3.67
N GLN A 5 3.83 19.81 4.64
CA GLN A 5 2.84 18.76 4.44
C GLN A 5 1.63 19.38 3.73
N PRO A 6 1.16 18.81 2.62
CA PRO A 6 -0.17 19.13 2.11
C PRO A 6 -1.20 18.78 3.20
N ASN A 7 -2.19 19.66 3.42
CA ASN A 7 -3.26 19.38 4.37
C ASN A 7 -4.15 18.26 3.78
N ASP A 8 -4.00 17.06 4.31
CA ASP A 8 -4.65 15.84 3.78
C ASP A 8 -5.26 15.04 4.94
N SER A 9 -6.59 15.17 5.08
CA SER A 9 -7.41 14.48 6.09
C SER A 9 -7.21 12.97 6.07
N LEU A 10 -7.11 12.38 4.87
CA LEU A 10 -6.88 10.95 4.69
C LEU A 10 -5.49 10.57 5.18
N ALA A 11 -4.46 11.35 4.89
CA ALA A 11 -3.10 11.10 5.37
C ALA A 11 -3.01 11.13 6.89
N GLU A 12 -3.67 12.09 7.56
CA GLU A 12 -3.74 12.17 9.03
C GLU A 12 -4.46 10.95 9.62
N ALA A 13 -5.62 10.60 9.05
CA ALA A 13 -6.42 9.48 9.54
C ALA A 13 -5.66 8.15 9.49
N ILE A 14 -4.82 7.93 8.46
CA ILE A 14 -4.01 6.71 8.32
C ILE A 14 -2.60 6.82 8.92
N GLY A 15 -2.27 7.96 9.55
CA GLY A 15 -0.97 8.24 10.16
C GLY A 15 0.19 8.40 9.16
N LEU A 16 -0.10 8.59 7.87
CA LEU A 16 0.88 8.70 6.79
C LEU A 16 1.39 10.15 6.67
N ILE A 17 1.96 10.64 7.78
CA ILE A 17 2.44 12.02 7.95
C ILE A 17 3.92 12.02 8.30
N GLY A 18 4.61 13.03 7.80
CA GLY A 18 6.06 13.16 7.88
C GLY A 18 6.77 12.63 6.63
N TYR A 19 8.04 12.97 6.54
CA TYR A 19 8.98 12.58 5.48
C TYR A 19 10.34 12.27 6.10
N ALA A 20 11.18 11.53 5.38
CA ALA A 20 12.54 11.25 5.82
C ALA A 20 13.37 12.53 5.93
N ALA A 21 13.29 13.40 4.92
CA ALA A 21 14.13 14.59 4.77
C ALA A 21 13.32 15.89 4.73
N ASP A 22 13.95 17.02 5.03
CA ASP A 22 13.36 18.35 4.85
C ASP A 22 13.49 18.84 3.41
N GLY A 23 12.43 19.47 2.90
CA GLY A 23 12.35 20.01 1.55
C GLY A 23 10.92 20.25 1.10
N ASN A 24 10.77 20.81 -0.09
CA ASN A 24 9.46 21.13 -0.62
C ASN A 24 8.91 19.99 -1.47
N GLY A 25 9.75 19.20 -2.13
CA GLY A 25 9.30 18.19 -3.08
C GLY A 25 8.89 18.80 -4.41
N ILE A 26 8.57 17.95 -5.39
CA ILE A 26 8.33 18.38 -6.77
C ILE A 26 6.85 18.52 -7.16
N GLY A 27 5.92 18.17 -6.27
CA GLY A 27 4.52 18.06 -6.64
C GLY A 27 4.29 16.94 -7.66
N GLY A 28 3.38 17.20 -8.61
CA GLY A 28 3.05 16.35 -9.73
C GLY A 28 1.94 15.33 -9.44
N VAL A 29 1.53 14.61 -10.48
CA VAL A 29 0.48 13.59 -10.40
C VAL A 29 0.94 12.29 -11.05
N LEU A 30 0.57 11.17 -10.43
CA LEU A 30 0.82 9.82 -10.94
C LEU A 30 -0.34 9.31 -11.79
N LYS A 31 -0.05 8.28 -12.61
CA LYS A 31 -1.06 7.52 -13.37
C LYS A 31 -1.95 8.40 -14.28
N SER A 32 -1.47 9.57 -14.71
CA SER A 32 -2.17 10.45 -15.66
C SER A 32 -2.53 9.70 -16.94
N ARG A 33 -1.70 8.75 -17.38
CA ARG A 33 -2.07 7.68 -18.32
C ARG A 33 -1.56 6.32 -17.84
N VAL A 34 -2.16 5.24 -18.33
CA VAL A 34 -1.79 3.85 -17.95
C VAL A 34 -0.29 3.58 -18.19
N ALA A 35 0.25 4.08 -19.30
CA ALA A 35 1.65 3.85 -19.69
C ALA A 35 2.68 4.59 -18.83
N ASP A 36 2.26 5.54 -17.98
CA ASP A 36 3.14 6.26 -17.07
C ASP A 36 3.51 5.44 -15.84
N PHE A 37 2.80 4.34 -15.58
CA PHE A 37 3.09 3.47 -14.46
C PHE A 37 3.45 2.10 -15.00
N ARG A 38 4.74 1.79 -15.05
CA ARG A 38 5.24 0.49 -15.52
C ARG A 38 5.86 -0.30 -14.39
N VAL A 39 5.52 -1.58 -14.32
CA VAL A 39 6.01 -2.51 -13.30
C VAL A 39 6.50 -3.78 -13.96
N ASP A 40 7.80 -4.05 -13.89
CA ASP A 40 8.40 -5.30 -14.34
C ASP A 40 8.79 -6.14 -13.12
N GLU A 41 8.22 -7.34 -13.00
CA GLU A 41 8.52 -8.26 -11.90
C GLU A 41 9.96 -8.77 -11.99
N ILE A 42 10.68 -8.69 -10.87
CA ILE A 42 11.97 -9.36 -10.69
C ILE A 42 11.65 -10.75 -10.12
N ALA A 43 11.43 -11.70 -11.03
CA ALA A 43 11.03 -13.06 -10.67
C ALA A 43 12.13 -13.81 -9.92
N THR A 44 11.72 -14.81 -9.12
CA THR A 44 12.66 -15.85 -8.65
C THR A 44 13.09 -16.69 -9.85
N THR A 45 14.34 -17.15 -9.90
CA THR A 45 14.84 -17.99 -11.00
C THR A 45 13.99 -19.24 -11.16
N ILE A 46 13.46 -19.46 -12.37
CA ILE A 46 12.73 -20.66 -12.74
C ILE A 46 13.61 -21.51 -13.64
N THR A 47 13.82 -22.77 -13.25
CA THR A 47 14.59 -23.72 -14.05
C THR A 47 13.73 -24.21 -15.21
N LEU A 48 14.14 -23.90 -16.44
CA LEU A 48 13.48 -24.39 -17.64
C LEU A 48 13.90 -25.83 -17.96
N ASN A 49 12.93 -26.62 -18.40
CA ASN A 49 13.12 -27.99 -18.86
C ASN A 49 12.11 -28.26 -19.99
N PRO A 50 12.56 -28.60 -21.22
CA PRO A 50 11.66 -28.90 -22.34
C PRO A 50 10.66 -30.03 -22.09
N LYS A 51 10.96 -30.97 -21.18
CA LYS A 51 10.05 -32.04 -20.75
C LYS A 51 9.13 -31.63 -19.59
N GLY A 52 9.21 -30.37 -19.17
CA GLY A 52 8.42 -29.79 -18.09
C GLY A 52 6.93 -29.91 -18.32
N ARG A 53 6.14 -30.11 -17.26
CA ARG A 53 4.68 -30.18 -17.34
C ARG A 53 4.07 -28.82 -17.68
N PHE A 54 4.57 -27.75 -17.06
CA PHE A 54 3.99 -26.42 -17.12
C PHE A 54 4.65 -25.56 -18.18
N THR A 55 3.89 -24.64 -18.78
CA THR A 55 4.40 -23.58 -19.65
C THR A 55 4.74 -22.36 -18.82
N VAL A 56 5.94 -21.80 -19.02
CA VAL A 56 6.37 -20.53 -18.41
C VAL A 56 6.20 -19.42 -19.45
N ALA A 57 5.48 -18.37 -19.09
CA ALA A 57 5.30 -17.21 -19.94
C ALA A 57 5.55 -15.92 -19.16
N LYS A 58 6.23 -14.97 -19.79
CA LYS A 58 6.23 -13.57 -19.36
C LYS A 58 5.01 -12.91 -19.99
N ILE A 59 4.12 -12.38 -19.16
CA ILE A 59 2.86 -11.78 -19.62
C ILE A 59 2.86 -10.32 -19.25
N THR A 60 2.70 -9.47 -20.26
CA THR A 60 2.52 -8.04 -20.11
C THR A 60 1.05 -7.68 -20.24
N LEU A 61 0.52 -7.00 -19.23
CA LEU A 61 -0.87 -6.60 -19.08
C LEU A 61 -0.97 -5.07 -19.05
N THR A 62 -1.79 -4.49 -19.93
CA THR A 62 -2.07 -3.05 -19.95
C THR A 62 -3.48 -2.79 -19.44
N ASN A 63 -3.61 -2.09 -18.30
CA ASN A 63 -4.92 -1.76 -17.69
C ASN A 63 -5.78 -2.96 -17.23
N TRP A 64 -5.16 -4.09 -16.86
CA TRP A 64 -5.86 -5.30 -16.43
C TRP A 64 -5.66 -5.60 -14.94
N GLU A 65 -6.74 -6.07 -14.29
CA GLU A 65 -6.62 -6.73 -12.99
C GLU A 65 -6.23 -8.20 -13.20
N THR A 66 -5.25 -8.67 -12.42
CA THR A 66 -4.60 -9.98 -12.61
C THR A 66 -5.58 -11.15 -12.54
N ASN A 67 -6.53 -11.16 -11.60
CA ASN A 67 -7.49 -12.25 -11.47
C ASN A 67 -8.51 -12.27 -12.62
N ARG A 68 -8.98 -11.10 -13.07
CA ARG A 68 -9.81 -10.96 -14.27
C ARG A 68 -9.11 -11.52 -15.50
N PHE A 69 -7.82 -11.21 -15.66
CA PHE A 69 -6.99 -11.80 -16.71
C PHE A 69 -6.91 -13.32 -16.57
N CYS A 70 -6.58 -13.85 -15.38
CA CYS A 70 -6.49 -15.29 -15.13
C CYS A 70 -7.79 -16.02 -15.46
N ASN A 71 -8.95 -15.46 -15.10
CA ASN A 71 -10.26 -16.03 -15.42
C ASN A 71 -10.49 -16.10 -16.94
N ASN A 72 -10.13 -15.04 -17.67
CA ASN A 72 -10.26 -14.99 -19.12
C ASN A 72 -9.32 -16.00 -19.80
N LEU A 73 -8.05 -16.01 -19.39
CA LEU A 73 -7.03 -16.94 -19.88
C LEU A 73 -7.46 -18.40 -19.63
N ALA A 74 -7.94 -18.72 -18.43
CA ALA A 74 -8.41 -20.06 -18.08
C ALA A 74 -9.58 -20.50 -18.99
N LYS A 75 -10.54 -19.62 -19.24
CA LYS A 75 -11.68 -19.87 -20.13
C LYS A 75 -11.22 -20.15 -21.56
N LYS A 76 -10.31 -19.33 -22.11
CA LYS A 76 -9.78 -19.52 -23.47
C LYS A 76 -8.94 -20.80 -23.62
N LEU A 77 -8.23 -21.21 -22.57
CA LEU A 77 -7.45 -22.44 -22.56
C LEU A 77 -8.27 -23.70 -22.25
N GLY A 78 -9.52 -23.57 -21.80
CA GLY A 78 -10.35 -24.68 -21.36
C GLY A 78 -9.81 -25.38 -20.11
N ILE A 79 -9.22 -24.63 -19.18
CA ILE A 79 -8.65 -25.16 -17.93
C ILE A 79 -9.27 -24.48 -16.70
N SER A 80 -9.14 -25.09 -15.54
CA SER A 80 -9.48 -24.45 -14.26
C SER A 80 -8.56 -23.25 -13.98
N ARG A 81 -9.08 -22.16 -13.43
CA ARG A 81 -8.27 -21.00 -12.97
C ARG A 81 -7.14 -21.41 -12.03
N ASN A 82 -7.36 -22.42 -11.19
CA ASN A 82 -6.36 -22.89 -10.21
C ASN A 82 -5.14 -23.56 -10.86
N ARG A 83 -5.13 -23.72 -12.19
CA ARG A 83 -4.02 -24.22 -13.00
C ARG A 83 -3.13 -23.10 -13.56
N ILE A 84 -3.37 -21.85 -13.17
CA ILE A 84 -2.58 -20.66 -13.50
C ILE A 84 -1.93 -20.15 -12.21
N PHE A 85 -0.60 -20.13 -12.20
CA PHE A 85 0.21 -19.79 -11.04
C PHE A 85 1.00 -18.51 -11.30
N PHE A 86 1.03 -17.59 -10.33
CA PHE A 86 1.76 -16.32 -10.40
C PHE A 86 2.22 -15.87 -9.00
N ALA A 87 3.24 -15.02 -8.93
CA ALA A 87 3.89 -14.66 -7.65
C ALA A 87 3.20 -13.52 -6.88
N GLY A 88 2.33 -12.75 -7.51
CA GLY A 88 1.52 -11.71 -6.86
C GLY A 88 0.71 -10.92 -7.87
N THR A 89 -0.30 -10.19 -7.37
CA THR A 89 -1.06 -9.22 -8.16
C THR A 89 -0.26 -7.93 -8.33
N LYS A 90 -0.53 -7.18 -9.39
CA LYS A 90 0.07 -5.87 -9.67
C LYS A 90 -1.03 -4.82 -9.85
N ASP A 91 -0.64 -3.54 -9.91
CA ASP A 91 -1.57 -2.44 -10.15
C ASP A 91 -2.38 -2.65 -11.42
N LYS A 92 -3.71 -2.50 -11.33
CA LYS A 92 -4.60 -2.54 -12.51
C LYS A 92 -4.27 -1.41 -13.48
N ARG A 93 -4.22 -0.17 -12.99
CA ARG A 93 -4.00 1.04 -13.80
C ARG A 93 -2.50 1.24 -14.05
N ALA A 94 -1.91 0.30 -14.78
CA ALA A 94 -0.49 0.25 -15.10
C ALA A 94 -0.24 -0.64 -16.34
N VAL A 95 0.99 -0.59 -16.87
CA VAL A 95 1.55 -1.62 -17.74
C VAL A 95 2.41 -2.53 -16.86
N THR A 96 2.00 -3.78 -16.68
CA THR A 96 2.65 -4.71 -15.75
C THR A 96 3.17 -5.92 -16.50
N SER A 97 4.41 -6.34 -16.25
CA SER A 97 4.99 -7.54 -16.82
C SER A 97 5.43 -8.49 -15.70
N GLN A 98 4.96 -9.74 -15.74
CA GLN A 98 5.29 -10.72 -14.71
C GLN A 98 5.30 -12.15 -15.24
N ILE A 99 5.89 -13.07 -14.46
CA ILE A 99 5.93 -14.48 -14.83
C ILE A 99 4.65 -15.20 -14.41
N PHE A 100 4.12 -15.98 -15.34
CA PHE A 100 3.07 -16.95 -15.11
C PHE A 100 3.59 -18.36 -15.41
N VAL A 101 3.21 -19.30 -14.55
CA VAL A 101 3.35 -20.74 -14.81
C VAL A 101 1.96 -21.30 -15.05
N ILE A 102 1.77 -21.92 -16.21
CA ILE A 102 0.45 -22.33 -16.70
C ILE A 102 0.48 -23.83 -16.98
N ASP A 103 -0.44 -24.59 -16.38
CA ASP A 103 -0.60 -26.02 -16.65
C ASP A 103 -1.43 -26.24 -17.93
N ALA A 104 -0.84 -25.82 -19.06
CA ALA A 104 -1.36 -25.98 -20.41
C ALA A 104 -0.19 -26.18 -21.41
N PRO A 105 -0.43 -26.79 -22.58
CA PRO A 105 0.58 -26.94 -23.63
C PRO A 105 1.09 -25.58 -24.15
N GLN A 106 2.39 -25.49 -24.43
CA GLN A 106 3.05 -24.27 -24.91
C GLN A 106 2.41 -23.68 -26.16
N PHE A 107 2.08 -24.50 -27.17
CA PHE A 107 1.45 -24.01 -28.40
C PHE A 107 0.09 -23.35 -28.14
N LYS A 108 -0.73 -23.94 -27.25
CA LYS A 108 -2.03 -23.35 -26.87
C LYS A 108 -1.88 -22.00 -26.18
N VAL A 109 -0.85 -21.85 -25.35
CA VAL A 109 -0.58 -20.58 -24.65
C VAL A 109 -0.10 -19.51 -25.65
N ALA A 110 0.75 -19.89 -26.60
CA ALA A 110 1.28 -18.97 -27.62
C ALA A 110 0.21 -18.46 -28.60
N GLU A 111 -0.82 -19.25 -28.88
CA GLU A 111 -1.94 -18.88 -29.75
C GLU A 111 -2.96 -17.94 -29.09
N ILE A 112 -2.89 -17.73 -27.76
CA ILE A 112 -3.85 -16.87 -27.06
C ILE A 112 -3.69 -15.42 -27.50
N GLN A 113 -4.79 -14.87 -28.04
CA GLN A 113 -4.93 -13.45 -28.32
C GLN A 113 -5.98 -12.84 -27.39
N ILE A 114 -5.56 -11.83 -26.63
CA ILE A 114 -6.39 -11.02 -25.74
C ILE A 114 -5.98 -9.55 -25.96
N PRO A 115 -6.92 -8.62 -26.22
CA PRO A 115 -6.58 -7.19 -26.32
C PRO A 115 -5.84 -6.68 -25.09
N ASP A 116 -4.86 -5.79 -25.31
CA ASP A 116 -4.05 -5.17 -24.25
C ASP A 116 -3.19 -6.16 -23.44
N VAL A 117 -2.96 -7.36 -23.99
CA VAL A 117 -2.13 -8.40 -23.39
C VAL A 117 -1.09 -8.89 -24.39
N VAL A 118 0.16 -8.99 -23.94
CA VAL A 118 1.26 -9.61 -24.69
C VAL A 118 1.72 -10.85 -23.92
N ILE A 119 1.77 -12.00 -24.58
CA ILE A 119 2.21 -13.27 -24.01
C ILE A 119 3.51 -13.68 -24.70
N GLU A 120 4.60 -13.70 -23.96
CA GLU A 120 5.91 -14.19 -24.41
C GLU A 120 6.18 -15.54 -23.73
N VAL A 121 6.12 -16.64 -24.49
CA VAL A 121 6.40 -17.97 -23.94
C VAL A 121 7.91 -18.19 -23.84
N LEU A 122 8.39 -18.43 -22.62
CA LEU A 122 9.81 -18.61 -22.32
C LEU A 122 10.25 -20.07 -22.41
N GLY A 123 9.32 -21.02 -22.21
CA GLY A 123 9.60 -22.45 -22.29
C GLY A 123 8.72 -23.27 -21.36
N ARG A 124 9.26 -24.40 -20.89
CA ARG A 124 8.55 -25.35 -20.03
C ARG A 124 9.29 -25.57 -18.71
N THR A 125 8.59 -25.98 -17.65
CA THR A 125 9.18 -26.28 -16.34
C THR A 125 8.39 -27.35 -15.57
N HIS A 126 9.01 -27.96 -14.56
CA HIS A 126 8.33 -28.78 -13.54
C HIS A 126 7.96 -27.95 -12.29
N GLN A 127 8.45 -26.72 -12.16
CA GLN A 127 8.24 -25.87 -11.00
C GLN A 127 6.90 -25.14 -11.10
N LYS A 128 6.20 -25.01 -9.98
CA LYS A 128 5.11 -24.03 -9.81
C LYS A 128 5.67 -22.79 -9.14
N ILE A 129 4.95 -21.67 -9.25
CA ILE A 129 5.22 -20.46 -8.47
C ILE A 129 4.07 -20.20 -7.49
N GLY A 130 4.41 -19.84 -6.26
CA GLY A 130 3.44 -19.47 -5.22
C GLY A 130 3.39 -17.96 -5.01
N PHE A 131 2.36 -17.48 -4.32
CA PHE A 131 2.29 -16.09 -3.85
C PHE A 131 3.52 -15.74 -3.01
N GLY A 132 4.09 -14.55 -3.24
CA GLY A 132 5.32 -14.08 -2.59
C GLY A 132 6.62 -14.59 -3.22
N ASN A 133 6.58 -15.42 -4.27
CA ASN A 133 7.78 -15.94 -4.93
C ASN A 133 8.36 -15.00 -6.01
N HIS A 134 8.45 -13.71 -5.69
CA HIS A 134 9.21 -12.74 -6.48
C HIS A 134 10.26 -12.08 -5.57
N ARG A 135 11.36 -11.59 -6.17
CA ARG A 135 12.42 -10.88 -5.43
C ARG A 135 12.06 -9.41 -5.23
N GLY A 136 11.34 -8.83 -6.19
CA GLY A 136 10.99 -7.44 -6.17
C GLY A 136 10.32 -6.99 -7.47
N ASN A 137 10.25 -5.69 -7.66
CA ASN A 137 9.66 -5.08 -8.85
C ASN A 137 10.55 -3.92 -9.30
N ARG A 138 10.77 -3.85 -10.61
CA ARG A 138 11.40 -2.71 -11.29
C ARG A 138 10.30 -1.77 -11.76
N PHE A 139 10.37 -0.53 -11.32
CA PHE A 139 9.40 0.50 -11.66
C PHE A 139 10.01 1.44 -12.70
N THR A 140 9.18 1.84 -13.67
CA THR A 140 9.42 3.02 -14.49
C THR A 140 8.16 3.87 -14.41
N ILE A 141 8.24 4.98 -13.67
CA ILE A 141 7.09 5.82 -13.35
C ILE A 141 7.34 7.24 -13.83
N VAL A 142 6.36 7.82 -14.52
CA VAL A 142 6.40 9.23 -14.91
C VAL A 142 5.53 10.04 -13.95
N VAL A 143 6.16 11.00 -13.26
CA VAL A 143 5.48 12.07 -12.52
C VAL A 143 5.24 13.20 -13.49
N ARG A 144 3.99 13.65 -13.64
CA ARG A 144 3.64 14.72 -14.58
C ARG A 144 3.25 16.00 -13.86
N GLY A 145 3.63 17.14 -14.44
CA GLY A 145 3.18 18.46 -14.01
C GLY A 145 3.77 18.90 -12.68
N CYS A 146 5.10 18.81 -12.52
CA CYS A 146 5.78 19.23 -11.29
C CYS A 146 5.47 20.70 -10.96
N ALA A 147 5.23 20.98 -9.68
CA ALA A 147 4.78 22.29 -9.21
C ALA A 147 5.39 22.66 -7.85
N HIS A 148 5.67 23.94 -7.71
CA HIS A 148 6.07 24.57 -6.47
C HIS A 148 4.93 24.49 -5.44
N PRO A 149 5.19 24.70 -4.13
CA PRO A 149 4.15 24.67 -3.10
C PRO A 149 3.00 25.67 -3.31
N ASP A 150 3.25 26.77 -4.02
CA ASP A 150 2.26 27.79 -4.38
C ASP A 150 1.44 27.45 -5.65
N GLY A 151 1.70 26.28 -6.26
CA GLY A 151 1.03 25.83 -7.48
C GLY A 151 1.67 26.29 -8.78
N ALA A 152 2.72 27.12 -8.73
CA ALA A 152 3.44 27.54 -9.94
C ALA A 152 4.17 26.36 -10.60
N PRO A 153 4.23 26.29 -11.94
CA PRO A 153 4.92 25.21 -12.64
C PRO A 153 6.43 25.23 -12.37
N MET A 154 7.01 24.06 -12.11
CA MET A 154 8.47 23.89 -12.05
C MET A 154 9.04 23.62 -13.43
N THR A 155 10.21 24.19 -13.71
CA THR A 155 11.05 23.81 -14.85
C THR A 155 11.70 22.45 -14.62
N GLU A 156 12.20 21.83 -15.71
CA GLU A 156 12.88 20.53 -15.63
C GLU A 156 14.10 20.58 -14.70
N LYS A 157 14.88 21.68 -14.77
CA LYS A 157 16.06 21.88 -13.95
C LYS A 157 15.70 21.99 -12.46
N GLU A 158 14.73 22.83 -12.11
CA GLU A 158 14.30 22.99 -10.71
C GLU A 158 13.78 21.67 -10.13
N ALA A 159 13.00 20.91 -10.90
CA ALA A 159 12.46 19.64 -10.44
C ALA A 159 13.56 18.57 -10.26
N LEU A 160 14.54 18.50 -11.16
CA LEU A 160 15.68 17.58 -11.02
C LEU A 160 16.57 17.96 -9.83
N ASP A 161 16.87 19.24 -9.66
CA ASP A 161 17.69 19.76 -8.55
C ASP A 161 17.02 19.45 -7.19
N GLU A 162 15.69 19.65 -7.07
CA GLU A 162 14.96 19.33 -5.84
C GLU A 162 14.97 17.82 -5.53
N VAL A 163 14.80 16.96 -6.54
CA VAL A 163 14.88 15.50 -6.35
C VAL A 163 16.26 15.07 -5.89
N GLU A 164 17.33 15.61 -6.48
CA GLU A 164 18.70 15.30 -6.08
C GLU A 164 18.99 15.76 -4.65
N GLN A 165 18.56 16.98 -4.29
CA GLN A 165 18.68 17.48 -2.92
C GLN A 165 17.95 16.59 -1.90
N LEU A 166 16.71 16.19 -2.21
CA LEU A 166 15.93 15.31 -1.34
C LEU A 166 16.55 13.93 -1.21
N LYS A 167 17.05 13.35 -2.31
CA LYS A 167 17.79 12.09 -2.30
C LYS A 167 19.01 12.18 -1.39
N ASN A 168 19.82 13.23 -1.54
CA ASN A 168 21.05 13.42 -0.77
C ASN A 168 20.78 13.59 0.72
N LYS A 169 19.76 14.39 1.09
CA LYS A 169 19.34 14.55 2.50
C LYS A 169 18.80 13.26 3.09
N MET A 170 18.01 12.51 2.33
CA MET A 170 17.49 11.20 2.77
C MET A 170 18.62 10.20 2.97
N GLU A 171 19.60 10.17 2.06
CA GLU A 171 20.79 9.33 2.14
C GLU A 171 21.68 9.70 3.36
N GLN A 172 21.83 10.98 3.67
CA GLN A 172 22.54 11.42 4.88
C GLN A 172 21.85 10.96 6.17
N LYS A 173 20.52 10.99 6.21
CA LYS A 173 19.76 10.64 7.43
C LYS A 173 19.56 9.15 7.62
N LEU A 174 19.32 8.40 6.53
CA LEU A 174 18.92 6.99 6.58
C LEU A 174 20.03 6.05 6.10
N GLY A 175 21.01 6.55 5.35
CA GLY A 175 21.98 5.76 4.60
C GLY A 175 21.56 5.56 3.14
N ALA A 176 22.53 5.18 2.31
CA ALA A 176 22.34 5.01 0.87
C ALA A 176 21.21 4.04 0.52
N GLY A 177 20.38 4.44 -0.46
CA GLY A 177 19.32 3.59 -1.03
C GLY A 177 18.24 3.18 -0.04
N ARG A 178 17.93 4.00 0.98
CA ARG A 178 16.93 3.69 2.02
C ARG A 178 15.86 4.77 2.13
N PHE A 179 14.67 4.33 2.47
CA PHE A 179 13.53 5.20 2.74
C PHE A 179 12.63 4.59 3.83
N PRO A 180 11.76 5.40 4.47
CA PRO A 180 10.84 4.90 5.48
C PRO A 180 9.81 3.97 4.85
N ASN A 181 9.59 2.81 5.48
CA ASN A 181 8.73 1.76 4.98
C ASN A 181 7.28 1.95 5.41
N TRP A 182 6.73 3.13 5.13
CA TRP A 182 5.33 3.46 5.43
C TRP A 182 4.36 2.45 4.82
N ILE A 183 3.21 2.27 5.48
CA ILE A 183 2.10 1.51 4.91
C ILE A 183 1.20 2.49 4.15
N GLY A 184 1.09 2.29 2.84
CA GLY A 184 0.37 3.18 1.93
C GLY A 184 -1.17 3.04 1.99
N PRO A 185 -1.89 4.00 1.36
CA PRO A 185 -3.35 4.10 1.41
C PRO A 185 -4.07 2.85 0.90
N GLN A 186 -3.45 2.07 0.00
CA GLN A 186 -4.03 0.84 -0.54
C GLN A 186 -4.36 -0.19 0.55
N ARG A 187 -3.69 -0.16 1.70
CA ARG A 187 -3.96 -1.06 2.83
C ARG A 187 -5.19 -0.67 3.65
N PHE A 188 -5.63 0.58 3.54
CA PHE A 188 -6.74 1.14 4.30
C PHE A 188 -8.06 1.18 3.50
N GLY A 189 -8.05 0.68 2.26
CA GLY A 189 -9.19 0.76 1.34
C GLY A 189 -9.13 2.01 0.46
N SER A 190 -9.83 1.98 -0.67
CA SER A 190 -9.85 3.08 -1.63
C SER A 190 -10.77 4.22 -1.15
N GLY A 191 -10.20 5.42 -1.01
CA GLY A 191 -10.95 6.69 -0.97
C GLY A 191 -11.56 7.11 0.36
N ARG A 192 -11.61 6.24 1.38
CA ARG A 192 -12.15 6.59 2.71
C ARG A 192 -11.31 5.96 3.83
N ALA A 193 -10.98 6.76 4.86
CA ALA A 193 -10.23 6.30 6.03
C ALA A 193 -11.05 5.44 7.03
N VAL A 194 -12.13 4.79 6.58
CA VAL A 194 -13.08 4.09 7.45
C VAL A 194 -12.54 2.78 8.01
N THR A 195 -11.69 2.08 7.26
CA THR A 195 -11.37 0.68 7.53
C THR A 195 -10.64 0.49 8.86
N ALA A 196 -9.78 1.44 9.24
CA ALA A 196 -9.09 1.42 10.53
C ALA A 196 -10.02 1.76 11.71
N GLU A 197 -10.98 2.65 11.51
CA GLU A 197 -11.97 3.00 12.54
C GLU A 197 -12.93 1.85 12.81
N VAL A 198 -13.41 1.19 11.76
CA VAL A 198 -14.18 -0.06 11.92
C VAL A 198 -13.34 -1.12 12.63
N GLY A 199 -12.05 -1.22 12.29
CA GLY A 199 -11.11 -2.11 12.98
C GLY A 199 -11.02 -1.83 14.48
N ARG A 200 -10.98 -0.55 14.86
CA ARG A 200 -10.98 -0.08 16.26
C ARG A 200 -12.23 -0.53 17.00
N SER A 201 -13.41 -0.27 16.44
CA SER A 201 -14.68 -0.68 17.07
C SER A 201 -14.78 -2.21 17.20
N VAL A 202 -14.28 -2.96 16.21
CA VAL A 202 -14.24 -4.44 16.26
C VAL A 202 -13.33 -4.94 17.40
N VAL A 203 -12.11 -4.41 17.55
CA VAL A 203 -11.21 -4.86 18.65
C VAL A 203 -11.68 -4.42 20.03
N GLN A 204 -12.58 -3.44 20.10
CA GLN A 204 -13.25 -2.99 21.33
C GLN A 204 -14.59 -3.69 21.58
N HIS A 205 -14.97 -4.68 20.76
CA HIS A 205 -16.26 -5.37 20.80
C HIS A 205 -17.48 -4.45 20.63
N GLN A 206 -17.30 -3.26 20.06
CA GLN A 206 -18.35 -2.29 19.77
C GLN A 206 -18.92 -2.57 18.37
N TRP A 207 -19.68 -3.66 18.25
CA TRP A 207 -20.18 -4.14 16.94
C TRP A 207 -21.19 -3.19 16.29
N GLU A 208 -22.05 -2.55 17.08
CA GLU A 208 -22.99 -1.53 16.61
C GLU A 208 -22.21 -0.38 15.94
N GLU A 209 -21.28 0.23 16.68
CA GLU A 209 -20.41 1.28 16.15
C GLU A 209 -19.68 0.80 14.89
N ALA A 210 -19.05 -0.38 14.91
CA ALA A 210 -18.32 -0.92 13.76
C ALA A 210 -19.17 -0.95 12.48
N VAL A 211 -20.42 -1.40 12.58
CA VAL A 211 -21.34 -1.50 11.44
C VAL A 211 -21.84 -0.11 11.04
N HIS A 212 -22.25 0.72 12.00
CA HIS A 212 -22.70 2.08 11.74
C HIS A 212 -21.61 2.92 11.08
N THR A 213 -20.37 2.92 11.60
CA THR A 213 -19.22 3.61 11.00
C THR A 213 -19.00 3.13 9.55
N TYR A 214 -19.06 1.81 9.29
CA TYR A 214 -18.87 1.28 7.94
C TYR A 214 -19.94 1.80 6.96
N ILE A 215 -21.21 1.75 7.36
CA ILE A 215 -22.33 2.15 6.51
C ILE A 215 -22.35 3.67 6.29
N SER A 216 -22.19 4.46 7.36
CA SER A 216 -22.65 5.85 7.39
C SER A 216 -21.54 6.90 7.44
N LYS A 217 -20.28 6.54 7.73
CA LYS A 217 -19.21 7.55 7.80
C LYS A 217 -19.03 8.23 6.44
N GLU A 218 -19.07 9.56 6.40
CA GLU A 218 -18.85 10.36 5.18
C GLU A 218 -17.44 10.15 4.59
N GLY A 219 -17.32 10.43 3.29
CA GLY A 219 -16.04 10.52 2.59
C GLY A 219 -15.87 11.90 1.96
N ASP A 220 -14.62 12.35 1.84
CA ASP A 220 -14.29 13.72 1.41
C ASP A 220 -14.80 14.07 -0.01
N HIS A 221 -14.97 13.07 -0.87
CA HIS A 221 -15.36 13.23 -2.28
C HIS A 221 -16.44 12.22 -2.68
N GLU A 222 -17.53 12.13 -1.92
CA GLU A 222 -18.65 11.24 -2.23
C GLU A 222 -19.69 11.91 -3.15
N SER A 223 -20.35 11.11 -3.99
CA SER A 223 -21.40 11.61 -4.88
C SER A 223 -22.65 11.98 -4.06
N PRO A 224 -23.49 12.93 -4.55
CA PRO A 224 -24.61 13.45 -3.76
C PRO A 224 -25.61 12.39 -3.27
N ASP A 225 -25.80 11.33 -4.05
CA ASP A 225 -26.63 10.18 -3.70
C ASP A 225 -26.04 9.33 -2.56
N VAL A 226 -24.72 9.09 -2.58
CA VAL A 226 -24.02 8.42 -1.48
C VAL A 226 -24.06 9.27 -0.20
N ALA A 227 -23.85 10.58 -0.32
CA ALA A 227 -23.95 11.52 0.80
C ALA A 227 -25.36 11.48 1.43
N ALA A 228 -26.41 11.54 0.60
CA ALA A 228 -27.79 11.49 1.06
C ALA A 228 -28.13 10.17 1.78
N PHE A 229 -27.69 9.02 1.25
CA PHE A 229 -27.85 7.73 1.91
C PHE A 229 -27.21 7.72 3.30
N ARG A 230 -25.95 8.16 3.37
CA ARG A 230 -25.17 8.12 4.62
C ARG A 230 -25.70 9.08 5.67
N GLU A 231 -26.05 10.29 5.25
CA GLU A 231 -26.70 11.29 6.11
C GLU A 231 -28.02 10.77 6.67
N HIS A 232 -28.82 10.11 5.83
CA HIS A 232 -30.06 9.49 6.29
C HIS A 232 -29.79 8.43 7.37
N ILE A 233 -28.79 7.57 7.19
CA ILE A 233 -28.44 6.56 8.20
C ILE A 233 -27.95 7.20 9.50
N ARG A 234 -27.18 8.30 9.43
CA ARG A 234 -26.72 9.03 10.64
C ARG A 234 -27.86 9.68 11.40
N THR A 235 -28.81 10.28 10.69
CA THR A 235 -29.87 11.12 11.29
C THR A 235 -31.11 10.31 11.68
N ASN A 236 -31.46 9.28 10.90
CA ASN A 236 -32.70 8.52 11.07
C ASN A 236 -32.47 7.04 11.44
N GLY A 237 -31.22 6.57 11.46
CA GLY A 237 -30.89 5.16 11.70
C GLY A 237 -31.19 4.25 10.51
N ILE A 238 -31.25 2.94 10.78
CA ILE A 238 -31.53 1.91 9.78
C ILE A 238 -33.03 1.89 9.48
N THR A 239 -33.45 2.45 8.33
CA THR A 239 -34.85 2.43 7.89
C THR A 239 -34.99 1.99 6.43
N GLN A 240 -36.19 1.53 6.04
CA GLN A 240 -36.47 1.13 4.66
C GLN A 240 -36.19 2.27 3.67
N ALA A 241 -36.59 3.50 4.03
CA ALA A 241 -36.30 4.69 3.24
C ALA A 241 -34.78 4.90 3.05
N GLY A 242 -33.96 4.61 4.07
CA GLY A 242 -32.50 4.66 3.95
C GLY A 242 -31.97 3.61 2.98
N LEU A 243 -32.47 2.38 3.04
CA LEU A 243 -32.08 1.33 2.09
C LEU A 243 -32.45 1.69 0.65
N ASP A 244 -33.58 2.35 0.44
CA ASP A 244 -34.05 2.78 -0.89
C ASP A 244 -33.18 3.92 -1.46
N LEU A 245 -32.54 4.73 -0.61
CA LEU A 245 -31.56 5.75 -1.02
C LEU A 245 -30.19 5.17 -1.41
N ALA A 246 -29.85 3.97 -0.93
CA ALA A 246 -28.52 3.41 -1.09
C ALA A 246 -28.23 3.05 -2.56
N PRO A 247 -27.19 3.61 -3.21
CA PRO A 247 -26.89 3.27 -4.60
C PRO A 247 -26.50 1.80 -4.80
N ASP A 248 -26.81 1.24 -5.98
CA ASP A 248 -26.63 -0.20 -6.28
C ASP A 248 -25.18 -0.68 -6.15
N TRP A 249 -24.20 0.20 -6.39
CA TRP A 249 -22.78 -0.16 -6.27
C TRP A 249 -22.30 -0.24 -4.81
N LEU A 250 -23.05 0.27 -3.83
CA LEU A 250 -22.78 0.11 -2.40
C LEU A 250 -23.29 -1.24 -1.86
N GLY A 251 -22.94 -2.32 -2.56
CA GLY A 251 -23.49 -3.65 -2.28
C GLY A 251 -23.10 -4.25 -0.92
N TYR A 252 -22.10 -3.71 -0.21
CA TYR A 252 -21.77 -4.13 1.14
C TYR A 252 -22.65 -3.42 2.16
N GLU A 253 -22.72 -2.10 2.07
CA GLU A 253 -23.55 -1.23 2.90
C GLU A 253 -25.02 -1.62 2.79
N ARG A 254 -25.54 -1.79 1.56
CA ARG A 254 -26.92 -2.26 1.30
C ARG A 254 -27.24 -3.56 2.03
N ARG A 255 -26.36 -4.57 1.92
CA ARG A 255 -26.56 -5.88 2.56
C ARG A 255 -26.49 -5.83 4.08
N MET A 256 -25.72 -4.90 4.65
CA MET A 256 -25.72 -4.66 6.10
C MET A 256 -27.00 -3.97 6.54
N THR A 257 -27.40 -2.90 5.86
CA THR A 257 -28.64 -2.16 6.13
C THR A 257 -29.85 -3.08 6.03
N GLU A 258 -29.95 -3.88 4.97
CA GLU A 258 -31.01 -4.89 4.80
C GLU A 258 -30.99 -5.95 5.92
N HIS A 259 -29.81 -6.39 6.36
CA HIS A 259 -29.71 -7.33 7.48
C HIS A 259 -30.25 -6.74 8.78
N LEU A 260 -29.85 -5.51 9.10
CA LEU A 260 -30.28 -4.80 10.30
C LEU A 260 -31.76 -4.40 10.27
N LEU A 261 -32.34 -4.13 9.10
CA LEU A 261 -33.80 -3.94 8.98
C LEU A 261 -34.58 -5.17 9.44
N ASN A 262 -34.09 -6.35 9.11
CA ASN A 262 -34.73 -7.62 9.46
C ASN A 262 -34.33 -8.10 10.87
N ASN A 263 -33.17 -7.69 11.37
CA ASN A 263 -32.57 -8.12 12.64
C ASN A 263 -31.87 -6.93 13.33
N PRO A 264 -32.62 -6.01 13.98
CA PRO A 264 -32.09 -4.73 14.46
C PRO A 264 -30.85 -4.82 15.36
N GLU A 265 -30.79 -5.84 16.22
CA GLU A 265 -29.73 -6.02 17.21
C GLU A 265 -28.56 -6.89 16.71
N ASP A 266 -28.66 -7.51 15.52
CA ASP A 266 -27.65 -8.46 15.02
C ASP A 266 -26.54 -7.76 14.22
N HIS A 267 -25.80 -6.87 14.90
CA HIS A 267 -24.66 -6.16 14.32
C HIS A 267 -23.51 -7.10 13.92
N ILE A 268 -23.32 -8.21 14.65
CA ILE A 268 -22.31 -9.22 14.29
C ILE A 268 -22.69 -9.89 12.96
N GLY A 269 -23.95 -10.28 12.79
CA GLY A 269 -24.47 -10.83 11.53
C GLY A 269 -24.40 -9.84 10.38
N ALA A 270 -24.66 -8.56 10.63
CA ALA A 270 -24.49 -7.49 9.65
C ALA A 270 -23.02 -7.37 9.23
N PHE A 271 -22.08 -7.30 10.18
CA PHE A 271 -20.65 -7.26 9.89
C PHE A 271 -20.19 -8.48 9.07
N ARG A 272 -20.75 -9.67 9.35
CA ARG A 272 -20.45 -10.90 8.61
C ARG A 272 -20.88 -10.88 7.14
N LYS A 273 -21.68 -9.91 6.69
CA LYS A 273 -22.00 -9.72 5.26
C LYS A 273 -20.79 -9.29 4.44
N LEU A 274 -19.76 -8.72 5.07
CA LEU A 274 -18.49 -8.46 4.40
C LEU A 274 -17.78 -9.77 4.04
N PRO A 275 -17.06 -9.85 2.92
CA PRO A 275 -16.18 -10.97 2.63
C PRO A 275 -15.11 -11.12 3.72
N ASN A 276 -14.71 -12.35 4.03
CA ASN A 276 -13.71 -12.64 5.08
C ASN A 276 -12.43 -11.80 4.94
N ASN A 277 -11.96 -11.58 3.70
CA ASN A 277 -10.76 -10.79 3.44
C ASN A 277 -10.93 -9.31 3.85
N LEU A 278 -12.12 -8.73 3.62
CA LEU A 278 -12.38 -7.34 3.98
C LEU A 278 -12.59 -7.17 5.48
N GLN A 279 -13.20 -8.16 6.14
CA GLN A 279 -13.26 -8.20 7.60
C GLN A 279 -11.85 -8.25 8.22
N LEU A 280 -10.96 -9.06 7.65
CA LEU A 280 -9.57 -9.13 8.13
C LEU A 280 -8.80 -7.83 7.84
N MET A 281 -9.13 -7.12 6.76
CA MET A 281 -8.53 -5.82 6.45
C MET A 281 -8.81 -4.75 7.50
N THR A 282 -9.93 -4.79 8.22
CA THR A 282 -10.23 -3.79 9.27
C THR A 282 -9.19 -3.86 10.40
N ILE A 283 -8.88 -5.07 10.87
CA ILE A 283 -7.85 -5.32 11.88
C ILE A 283 -6.48 -4.89 11.36
N HIS A 284 -6.12 -5.31 10.14
CA HIS A 284 -4.84 -4.95 9.54
C HIS A 284 -4.68 -3.44 9.33
N ALA A 285 -5.75 -2.74 8.98
CA ALA A 285 -5.73 -1.29 8.80
C ALA A 285 -5.45 -0.59 10.14
N LEU A 286 -6.11 -0.99 11.23
CA LEU A 286 -5.82 -0.45 12.56
C LEU A 286 -4.36 -0.67 12.98
N GLN A 287 -3.85 -1.90 12.83
CA GLN A 287 -2.43 -2.19 13.08
C GLN A 287 -1.51 -1.30 12.24
N SER A 288 -1.88 -1.05 10.98
CA SER A 288 -1.10 -0.22 10.07
C SER A 288 -1.06 1.25 10.49
N VAL A 289 -2.13 1.78 11.09
CA VAL A 289 -2.13 3.15 11.66
C VAL A 289 -1.14 3.23 12.81
N VAL A 290 -1.11 2.24 13.72
CA VAL A 290 -0.16 2.21 14.85
C VAL A 290 1.29 2.18 14.34
N PHE A 291 1.56 1.34 13.34
CA PHE A 291 2.88 1.28 12.70
C PHE A 291 3.29 2.62 12.08
N ASN A 292 2.40 3.24 11.29
CA ASN A 292 2.66 4.53 10.66
C ASN A 292 2.92 5.62 11.73
N ARG A 293 2.07 5.72 12.76
CA ARG A 293 2.28 6.68 13.86
C ARG A 293 3.60 6.43 14.61
N THR A 294 4.02 5.17 14.77
CA THR A 294 5.31 4.84 15.38
C THR A 294 6.47 5.36 14.54
N LEU A 295 6.41 5.14 13.23
CA LEU A 295 7.41 5.63 12.29
C LEU A 295 7.49 7.16 12.32
N ARG A 296 6.33 7.85 12.26
CA ARG A 296 6.21 9.30 12.37
C ARG A 296 6.87 9.83 13.65
N LYS A 297 6.46 9.30 14.80
CA LYS A 297 6.93 9.78 16.11
C LYS A 297 8.43 9.60 16.28
N ARG A 298 9.03 8.52 15.75
CA ARG A 298 10.49 8.35 15.71
C ARG A 298 11.16 9.43 14.86
N LEU A 299 10.65 9.70 13.66
CA LEU A 299 11.18 10.74 12.78
C LEU A 299 11.10 12.14 13.40
N GLU A 300 9.98 12.47 14.06
CA GLU A 300 9.77 13.76 14.74
C GLU A 300 10.69 13.95 15.95
N GLN A 301 10.95 12.88 16.71
CA GLN A 301 11.83 12.91 17.89
C GLN A 301 13.32 12.69 17.56
N GLY A 302 13.67 12.59 16.27
CA GLY A 302 15.05 12.35 15.83
C GLY A 302 15.61 10.97 16.20
N ILE A 303 14.74 10.02 16.59
CA ILE A 303 15.13 8.64 16.87
C ILE A 303 15.34 7.92 15.53
N SER A 304 16.51 7.30 15.35
CA SER A 304 16.83 6.68 14.06
C SER A 304 15.89 5.52 13.73
N ILE A 305 15.53 5.39 12.46
CA ILE A 305 14.75 4.26 11.91
C ILE A 305 15.63 3.25 11.16
N THR A 306 16.95 3.49 11.11
CA THR A 306 17.93 2.63 10.41
C THR A 306 19.06 2.13 11.31
N VAL A 307 19.36 2.84 12.38
CA VAL A 307 20.34 2.46 13.40
C VAL A 307 19.56 2.26 14.71
N PRO A 308 19.68 1.10 15.37
CA PRO A 308 18.96 0.85 16.61
C PRO A 308 19.58 1.59 17.79
N GLU A 309 18.74 1.95 18.75
CA GLU A 309 19.12 2.37 20.10
C GLU A 309 18.96 1.19 21.09
N ALA A 310 19.47 1.34 22.31
CA ALA A 310 19.19 0.35 23.36
C ALA A 310 17.67 0.31 23.64
N GLY A 311 17.13 -0.90 23.80
CA GLY A 311 15.69 -1.14 23.94
C GLY A 311 14.95 -1.38 22.62
N ASP A 312 15.55 -1.11 21.45
CA ASP A 312 14.90 -1.43 20.17
C ASP A 312 14.79 -2.94 19.94
N LEU A 313 13.75 -3.33 19.21
CA LEU A 313 13.64 -4.67 18.63
C LEU A 313 14.11 -4.66 17.17
N VAL A 314 15.11 -5.50 16.88
CA VAL A 314 15.65 -5.70 15.54
C VAL A 314 15.33 -7.08 15.00
N GLY A 315 14.92 -7.17 13.74
CA GLY A 315 14.67 -8.46 13.08
C GLY A 315 15.63 -8.70 11.92
N ARG A 316 15.87 -9.98 11.61
CA ARG A 316 16.69 -10.38 10.46
C ARG A 316 15.93 -10.17 9.15
N LEU A 317 16.63 -9.67 8.14
CA LEU A 317 16.16 -9.62 6.77
C LEU A 317 16.62 -10.88 6.01
N ASP A 318 15.73 -11.47 5.23
CA ASP A 318 16.08 -12.54 4.29
C ASP A 318 16.69 -11.99 2.98
N GLU A 319 17.05 -12.88 2.06
CA GLU A 319 17.61 -12.49 0.75
C GLU A 319 16.66 -11.67 -0.14
N LYS A 320 15.37 -11.64 0.20
CA LYS A 320 14.34 -10.84 -0.47
C LYS A 320 14.05 -9.53 0.27
N GLY A 321 14.78 -9.22 1.34
CA GLY A 321 14.56 -8.05 2.18
C GLY A 321 13.33 -8.17 3.09
N GLN A 322 12.78 -9.36 3.29
CA GLN A 322 11.62 -9.58 4.17
C GLN A 322 12.07 -9.82 5.61
N LEU A 323 11.33 -9.22 6.55
CA LEU A 323 11.61 -9.32 7.98
C LEU A 323 11.14 -10.66 8.56
N SER A 324 12.04 -11.35 9.25
CA SER A 324 11.69 -12.49 10.12
C SER A 324 11.23 -11.99 11.49
N ALA A 325 9.96 -11.59 11.61
CA ALA A 325 9.41 -10.96 12.83
C ALA A 325 9.43 -11.86 14.07
N ASN A 326 9.33 -13.18 13.91
CA ASN A 326 9.30 -14.13 15.03
C ASN A 326 10.62 -14.22 15.80
N ASN A 327 11.73 -13.77 15.19
CA ASN A 327 13.08 -13.85 15.76
C ASN A 327 13.66 -12.46 16.04
N CYS A 328 12.81 -11.49 16.39
CA CYS A 328 13.30 -10.18 16.80
C CYS A 328 14.13 -10.28 18.09
N VAL A 329 15.23 -9.54 18.12
CA VAL A 329 16.18 -9.48 19.24
C VAL A 329 16.09 -8.09 19.87
N LEU A 330 16.04 -8.05 21.20
CA LEU A 330 16.14 -6.80 21.96
C LEU A 330 17.58 -6.32 21.95
N VAL A 331 17.77 -5.05 21.63
CA VAL A 331 19.10 -4.42 21.58
C VAL A 331 19.48 -3.95 22.97
N GLU A 332 20.53 -4.53 23.53
CA GLU A 332 21.16 -4.07 24.77
C GLU A 332 22.28 -3.05 24.46
N GLU A 333 22.59 -2.14 25.38
CA GLU A 333 23.64 -1.11 25.22
C GLU A 333 24.96 -1.67 24.69
N ARG A 334 25.45 -2.77 25.29
CA ARG A 334 26.70 -3.44 24.88
C ARG A 334 26.67 -4.00 23.45
N THR A 335 25.48 -4.25 22.89
CA THR A 335 25.29 -4.85 21.56
C THR A 335 24.98 -3.84 20.46
N VAL A 336 24.61 -2.59 20.82
CA VAL A 336 24.25 -1.53 19.87
C VAL A 336 25.27 -1.38 18.73
N PRO A 337 26.59 -1.31 18.96
CA PRO A 337 27.54 -1.10 17.85
C PRO A 337 27.56 -2.26 16.84
N ARG A 338 27.49 -3.50 17.33
CA ARG A 338 27.51 -4.71 16.50
C ARG A 338 26.20 -4.87 15.71
N ILE A 339 25.07 -4.65 16.37
CA ILE A 339 23.75 -4.75 15.74
C ILE A 339 23.58 -3.61 14.75
N GLY A 340 23.94 -2.37 15.11
CA GLY A 340 23.91 -1.21 14.24
C GLY A 340 24.71 -1.40 12.95
N ARG A 341 25.92 -1.98 13.03
CA ARG A 341 26.68 -2.36 11.83
C ARG A 341 25.94 -3.36 10.94
N ASN A 342 25.26 -4.36 11.52
CA ASN A 342 24.47 -5.31 10.73
C ASN A 342 23.20 -4.67 10.12
N CYS A 343 22.60 -3.67 10.79
CA CYS A 343 21.53 -2.86 10.20
C CYS A 343 22.06 -2.04 9.02
N GLN A 344 23.23 -1.42 9.14
CA GLN A 344 23.88 -0.69 8.03
C GLN A 344 24.24 -1.60 6.85
N LEU A 345 24.62 -2.86 7.11
CA LEU A 345 24.85 -3.86 6.07
C LEU A 345 23.56 -4.48 5.48
N GLY A 346 22.38 -4.05 5.93
CA GLY A 346 21.09 -4.56 5.43
C GLY A 346 20.76 -5.99 5.84
N ARG A 347 21.41 -6.52 6.88
CA ARG A 347 21.18 -7.89 7.40
C ARG A 347 20.12 -7.92 8.50
N LEU A 348 20.02 -6.82 9.24
CA LEU A 348 19.03 -6.59 10.29
C LEU A 348 18.27 -5.30 9.99
N SER A 349 17.10 -5.14 10.59
CA SER A 349 16.35 -3.88 10.54
C SER A 349 15.69 -3.55 11.86
N VAL A 350 15.61 -2.25 12.17
CA VAL A 350 14.82 -1.71 13.27
C VAL A 350 13.34 -1.88 12.93
N THR A 351 12.53 -2.28 13.91
CA THR A 351 11.15 -2.70 13.67
C THR A 351 10.13 -1.85 14.41
N GLY A 352 8.96 -1.63 13.79
CA GLY A 352 7.79 -1.02 14.41
C GLY A 352 6.70 -2.05 14.72
N PRO A 353 5.79 -1.76 15.67
CA PRO A 353 4.77 -2.69 16.11
C PRO A 353 3.61 -2.77 15.12
N LEU A 354 3.08 -3.98 14.94
CA LEU A 354 1.75 -4.25 14.40
C LEU A 354 0.98 -4.97 15.53
N PRO A 355 0.26 -4.22 16.40
CA PRO A 355 -0.22 -4.71 17.70
C PRO A 355 -1.16 -5.91 17.60
N GLY A 356 -1.21 -6.69 18.67
CA GLY A 356 -2.05 -7.87 18.81
C GLY A 356 -1.86 -8.50 20.18
N ARG A 357 -2.52 -9.64 20.41
CA ARG A 357 -2.67 -10.27 21.72
C ARG A 357 -1.34 -10.54 22.44
N ASP A 358 -0.33 -10.95 21.70
CA ASP A 358 0.96 -11.41 22.24
C ASP A 358 2.13 -10.56 21.71
N ILE A 359 1.89 -9.29 21.36
CA ILE A 359 2.93 -8.47 20.74
C ILE A 359 4.10 -8.23 21.71
N ARG A 360 5.31 -8.48 21.21
CA ARG A 360 6.54 -8.03 21.87
C ARG A 360 6.82 -6.56 21.53
N THR A 361 6.93 -5.72 22.54
CA THR A 361 7.25 -4.29 22.44
C THR A 361 8.73 -4.02 22.70
N CYS A 362 9.19 -2.84 22.27
CA CYS A 362 10.51 -2.34 22.64
C CYS A 362 10.58 -2.00 24.15
N GLU A 363 11.79 -1.78 24.66
CA GLU A 363 12.05 -1.35 26.04
C GLU A 363 12.66 0.06 26.09
N GLY A 364 12.75 0.65 27.28
CA GLY A 364 13.31 1.98 27.48
C GLY A 364 12.60 3.05 26.65
N LYS A 365 13.37 4.03 26.15
CA LYS A 365 12.84 5.15 25.35
C LYS A 365 12.06 4.70 24.09
N PRO A 366 12.55 3.73 23.27
CA PRO A 366 11.75 3.17 22.18
C PRO A 366 10.45 2.51 22.64
N GLY A 367 10.46 1.81 23.79
CA GLY A 367 9.28 1.18 24.38
C GLY A 367 8.23 2.19 24.86
N GLU A 368 8.67 3.24 25.57
CA GLU A 368 7.82 4.35 26.01
C GLU A 368 7.15 5.05 24.83
N LEU A 369 7.88 5.21 23.71
CA LEU A 369 7.32 5.76 22.48
C LEU A 369 6.20 4.87 21.93
N GLU A 370 6.43 3.55 21.81
CA GLU A 370 5.39 2.61 21.34
C GLU A 370 4.16 2.65 22.25
N GLN A 371 4.37 2.60 23.56
CA GLN A 371 3.29 2.62 24.55
C GLN A 371 2.49 3.92 24.50
N SER A 372 3.15 5.06 24.32
CA SER A 372 2.46 6.36 24.22
C SER A 372 1.48 6.40 23.04
N ILE A 373 1.82 5.77 21.91
CA ILE A 373 0.94 5.72 20.73
C ILE A 373 -0.25 4.82 20.98
N LEU A 374 -0.05 3.66 21.61
CA LEU A 374 -1.14 2.79 22.01
C LEU A 374 -2.09 3.50 22.98
N SER A 375 -1.56 4.26 23.93
CA SER A 375 -2.36 5.01 24.90
C SER A 375 -3.12 6.18 24.28
N GLU A 376 -2.47 6.97 23.41
CA GLU A 376 -3.11 8.04 22.63
C GLU A 376 -4.24 7.50 21.74
N MET A 377 -4.08 6.26 21.27
CA MET A 377 -5.12 5.58 20.50
C MET A 377 -6.08 4.76 21.37
N GLY A 378 -6.00 4.76 22.70
CA GLY A 378 -6.89 3.95 23.54
C GLY A 378 -6.84 2.44 23.25
N LEU A 379 -5.68 1.93 22.83
CA LEU A 379 -5.43 0.53 22.47
C LEU A 379 -4.61 -0.24 23.53
N SER A 380 -4.06 0.45 24.53
CA SER A 380 -3.12 -0.13 25.51
C SER A 380 -3.70 -1.28 26.34
N GLU A 381 -4.99 -1.19 26.69
CA GLU A 381 -5.66 -2.16 27.56
C GLU A 381 -6.42 -3.26 26.78
N LEU A 382 -6.33 -3.26 25.45
CA LEU A 382 -7.06 -4.23 24.63
C LEU A 382 -6.27 -5.54 24.50
N ASN A 383 -6.95 -6.67 24.65
CA ASN A 383 -6.35 -8.01 24.49
C ASN A 383 -6.32 -8.50 23.03
N TRP A 384 -6.92 -7.76 22.08
CA TRP A 384 -6.99 -8.09 20.65
C TRP A 384 -7.64 -9.44 20.32
N GLU A 385 -8.45 -9.98 21.24
CA GLU A 385 -9.10 -11.27 21.12
C GLU A 385 -10.57 -11.08 20.71
N ILE A 386 -10.97 -11.59 19.54
CA ILE A 386 -12.28 -11.30 18.96
C ILE A 386 -13.13 -12.57 19.00
N GLU A 387 -13.73 -12.84 20.15
CA GLU A 387 -14.48 -14.07 20.43
C GLU A 387 -15.61 -14.35 19.42
N ASN A 388 -16.37 -13.32 19.04
CA ASN A 388 -17.50 -13.50 18.13
C ASN A 388 -17.06 -13.90 16.72
N ILE A 389 -15.83 -13.55 16.33
CA ILE A 389 -15.26 -13.87 15.01
C ILE A 389 -13.76 -14.23 15.18
N PRO A 390 -13.44 -15.44 15.68
CA PRO A 390 -12.09 -15.79 16.14
C PRO A 390 -10.98 -15.64 15.09
N ARG A 391 -11.30 -15.76 13.80
CA ARG A 391 -10.34 -15.54 12.71
C ARG A 391 -9.82 -14.10 12.59
N LEU A 392 -10.46 -13.15 13.27
CA LEU A 392 -10.00 -11.76 13.32
C LEU A 392 -8.98 -11.53 14.44
N THR A 393 -8.92 -12.43 15.43
CA THR A 393 -7.89 -12.39 16.47
C THR A 393 -6.51 -12.44 15.83
N THR A 394 -5.63 -11.56 16.30
CA THR A 394 -4.25 -11.45 15.83
C THR A 394 -3.30 -11.50 17.01
N THR A 395 -2.24 -12.30 16.91
CA THR A 395 -1.18 -12.36 17.92
C THR A 395 -0.32 -11.10 17.91
N GLY A 396 -0.43 -10.28 16.86
CA GLY A 396 0.47 -9.16 16.63
C GLY A 396 1.78 -9.62 15.99
N THR A 397 2.49 -8.68 15.39
CA THR A 397 3.77 -8.91 14.72
C THR A 397 4.57 -7.60 14.67
N ARG A 398 5.68 -7.61 13.94
CA ARG A 398 6.50 -6.42 13.72
C ARG A 398 6.86 -6.26 12.25
N ARG A 399 7.07 -5.01 11.84
CA ARG A 399 7.44 -4.65 10.46
C ARG A 399 8.70 -3.82 10.46
N SER A 400 9.55 -3.98 9.45
CA SER A 400 10.75 -3.14 9.26
C SER A 400 10.36 -1.68 9.10
N LEU A 401 10.99 -0.77 9.85
CA LEU A 401 10.76 0.68 9.73
C LEU A 401 11.33 1.28 8.45
N THR A 402 12.32 0.62 7.85
CA THR A 402 12.93 1.04 6.59
C THR A 402 12.95 -0.06 5.55
N THR A 403 13.04 0.34 4.29
CA THR A 403 13.25 -0.56 3.16
C THR A 403 14.21 0.09 2.18
N SER A 404 14.79 -0.72 1.30
CA SER A 404 15.73 -0.25 0.30
C SER A 404 15.10 -0.03 -1.07
N PHE A 405 15.76 0.81 -1.86
CA PHE A 405 15.58 0.94 -3.29
C PHE A 405 16.94 0.90 -3.98
N GLU A 406 16.99 0.32 -5.18
CA GLU A 406 18.22 0.20 -5.97
C GLU A 406 17.97 0.70 -7.40
N GLU A 407 19.05 0.89 -8.17
CA GLU A 407 19.01 1.34 -9.58
C GLU A 407 18.17 2.62 -9.79
N PHE A 408 18.30 3.58 -8.86
CA PHE A 408 17.54 4.82 -8.88
C PHE A 408 18.10 5.82 -9.89
N THR A 409 17.31 6.17 -10.90
CA THR A 409 17.63 7.21 -11.87
C THR A 409 16.40 8.10 -12.11
N VAL A 410 16.64 9.39 -12.31
CA VAL A 410 15.59 10.37 -12.62
C VAL A 410 16.05 11.20 -13.81
N GLU A 411 15.18 11.32 -14.81
CA GLU A 411 15.44 12.11 -16.01
C GLU A 411 14.18 12.84 -16.47
N ALA A 412 14.36 13.91 -17.25
CA ALA A 412 13.24 14.61 -17.87
C ALA A 412 12.45 13.67 -18.78
N ALA A 413 11.13 13.84 -18.79
CA ALA A 413 10.20 13.11 -19.63
C ALA A 413 9.46 14.10 -20.54
N PRO A 414 9.21 13.74 -21.80
CA PRO A 414 8.45 14.62 -22.68
C PRO A 414 7.01 14.78 -22.16
N LYS A 415 6.45 15.98 -22.40
CA LYS A 415 5.02 16.22 -22.25
C LYS A 415 4.25 15.27 -23.18
N ALA A 416 3.25 14.59 -22.65
CA ALA A 416 2.40 13.71 -23.45
C ALA A 416 1.39 14.55 -24.24
N SER A 417 0.96 14.03 -25.39
CA SER A 417 -0.15 14.61 -26.13
C SER A 417 -1.45 14.48 -25.30
N SER A 418 -2.29 15.53 -25.34
CA SER A 418 -3.48 15.68 -24.48
C SER A 418 -4.51 14.58 -24.67
N ASP A 419 -4.64 14.04 -25.88
CA ASP A 419 -5.50 12.91 -26.25
C ASP A 419 -5.15 11.60 -25.53
N THR A 420 -3.91 11.47 -25.02
CA THR A 420 -3.46 10.26 -24.32
C THR A 420 -3.65 10.33 -22.80
N LEU A 421 -4.06 11.48 -22.27
CA LEU A 421 -4.15 11.76 -20.83
C LEU A 421 -5.57 11.46 -20.32
N GLY A 422 -5.64 10.95 -19.09
CA GLY A 422 -6.89 10.56 -18.44
C GLY A 422 -7.72 11.74 -17.94
N GLU A 423 -8.94 11.45 -17.53
CA GLU A 423 -9.95 12.45 -17.12
C GLU A 423 -9.45 13.44 -16.06
N GLN A 424 -8.76 12.97 -15.03
CA GLN A 424 -8.20 13.83 -13.97
C GLN A 424 -7.24 14.90 -14.51
N TRP A 425 -6.44 14.56 -15.52
CA TRP A 425 -5.55 15.54 -16.15
C TRP A 425 -6.35 16.55 -16.98
N ASN A 426 -7.37 16.07 -17.71
CA ASN A 426 -8.18 16.89 -18.60
C ASN A 426 -9.12 17.85 -17.84
N GLN A 427 -9.52 17.51 -16.62
CA GLN A 427 -10.28 18.39 -15.72
C GLN A 427 -9.41 19.51 -15.10
N GLY A 428 -8.08 19.36 -15.14
CA GLY A 428 -7.15 20.29 -14.51
C GLY A 428 -6.97 20.05 -13.00
N PRO A 429 -6.06 20.80 -12.36
CA PRO A 429 -5.80 20.68 -10.94
C PRO A 429 -7.00 21.14 -10.11
N LEU A 430 -7.41 20.32 -9.14
CA LEU A 430 -8.40 20.68 -8.13
C LEU A 430 -7.78 21.64 -7.10
N GLU A 431 -8.61 22.34 -6.35
CA GLU A 431 -8.15 23.15 -5.21
C GLU A 431 -7.33 22.28 -4.22
N GLY A 432 -6.20 22.81 -3.75
CA GLY A 432 -5.25 22.07 -2.90
C GLY A 432 -4.39 21.04 -3.64
N SER A 433 -4.56 20.85 -4.95
CA SER A 433 -3.66 20.03 -5.77
C SER A 433 -2.28 20.69 -5.88
N ARG A 434 -1.26 19.86 -6.07
CA ARG A 434 0.12 20.32 -6.20
C ARG A 434 0.73 19.83 -7.49
N TRP A 435 0.09 20.16 -8.60
CA TRP A 435 0.60 19.90 -9.93
C TRP A 435 0.09 20.98 -10.89
N HIS A 436 0.83 21.21 -11.97
CA HIS A 436 0.50 22.20 -12.98
C HIS A 436 0.68 21.60 -14.39
N PRO A 437 -0.26 21.76 -15.34
CA PRO A 437 -0.14 21.21 -16.70
C PRO A 437 1.15 21.61 -17.44
N ASP A 438 1.62 22.83 -17.17
CA ASP A 438 2.87 23.34 -17.76
C ASP A 438 4.15 22.90 -17.05
N GLY A 439 4.02 22.30 -15.86
CA GLY A 439 5.15 21.82 -15.07
C GLY A 439 5.93 20.70 -15.74
N ALA A 440 7.17 20.52 -15.31
CA ALA A 440 8.05 19.46 -15.79
C ALA A 440 7.42 18.07 -15.61
N CYS A 441 7.79 17.12 -16.47
CA CYS A 441 7.50 15.71 -16.28
C CYS A 441 8.82 15.00 -16.00
N LEU A 442 8.89 14.20 -14.93
CA LEU A 442 10.09 13.45 -14.57
C LEU A 442 9.80 11.96 -14.62
N LYS A 443 10.73 11.19 -15.21
CA LYS A 443 10.67 9.73 -15.27
C LYS A 443 11.63 9.15 -14.24
N PHE A 444 11.06 8.47 -13.25
CA PHE A 444 11.77 7.73 -12.22
C PHE A 444 11.91 6.28 -12.65
N ARG A 445 13.11 5.73 -12.49
CA ARG A 445 13.37 4.29 -12.57
C ARG A 445 14.06 3.85 -11.29
N PHE A 446 13.59 2.75 -10.72
CA PHE A 446 14.16 2.15 -9.51
C PHE A 446 13.64 0.73 -9.34
N THR A 447 14.26 -0.04 -8.45
CA THR A 447 13.79 -1.35 -8.04
C THR A 447 13.46 -1.34 -6.56
N LEU A 448 12.43 -2.09 -6.18
CA LEU A 448 12.03 -2.30 -4.78
C LEU A 448 11.93 -3.79 -4.49
N SER A 449 12.27 -4.17 -3.26
CA SER A 449 12.00 -5.51 -2.73
C SER A 449 10.50 -5.81 -2.69
N SER A 450 10.18 -7.11 -2.60
CA SER A 450 8.79 -7.56 -2.37
C SER A 450 8.20 -6.93 -1.09
N GLY A 451 6.93 -6.52 -1.13
CA GLY A 451 6.23 -5.93 0.02
C GLY A 451 6.41 -4.41 0.22
N SER A 452 7.19 -3.76 -0.65
CA SER A 452 7.40 -2.31 -0.67
C SER A 452 6.57 -1.64 -1.78
N TYR A 453 6.21 -0.37 -1.59
CA TYR A 453 5.29 0.35 -2.46
C TYR A 453 5.99 1.50 -3.19
N ALA A 454 5.88 1.54 -4.51
CA ALA A 454 6.48 2.59 -5.33
C ALA A 454 5.91 3.98 -5.00
N THR A 455 4.61 4.06 -4.70
CA THR A 455 3.96 5.31 -4.28
C THR A 455 4.55 5.86 -2.99
N ILE A 456 5.04 5.01 -2.08
CA ILE A 456 5.66 5.43 -0.83
C ILE A 456 7.06 5.99 -1.06
N LEU A 457 7.86 5.38 -1.95
CA LEU A 457 9.14 5.97 -2.33
C LEU A 457 8.94 7.31 -3.04
N LEU A 458 8.03 7.36 -4.02
CA LEU A 458 7.75 8.59 -4.77
C LEU A 458 7.19 9.69 -3.89
N ARG A 459 6.41 9.37 -2.86
CA ARG A 459 5.89 10.33 -1.87
C ARG A 459 7.01 11.14 -1.22
N GLU A 460 8.19 10.55 -0.94
CA GLU A 460 9.33 11.27 -0.34
C GLU A 460 9.88 12.39 -1.25
N PHE A 461 9.68 12.25 -2.58
CA PHE A 461 10.10 13.22 -3.60
C PHE A 461 8.97 14.16 -4.04
N MET A 462 7.76 13.63 -4.23
CA MET A 462 6.61 14.39 -4.74
C MET A 462 6.04 15.34 -3.69
N ARG A 463 5.83 14.86 -2.45
CA ARG A 463 5.17 15.61 -1.36
C ARG A 463 3.85 16.25 -1.81
N THR A 464 2.99 15.42 -2.38
CA THR A 464 1.64 15.76 -2.85
C THR A 464 0.60 15.17 -1.92
N PRO A 465 -0.62 15.71 -1.89
CA PRO A 465 -1.78 15.01 -1.36
C PRO A 465 -1.90 13.58 -1.92
N LEU A 466 -2.47 12.67 -1.13
CA LEU A 466 -2.58 11.24 -1.44
C LEU A 466 -3.46 10.95 -2.65
N ASN A 467 -4.40 11.83 -2.99
CA ASN A 467 -5.24 11.71 -4.18
C ASN A 467 -4.47 11.91 -5.51
N GLN A 468 -3.21 12.37 -5.45
CA GLN A 468 -2.31 12.51 -6.61
C GLN A 468 -1.35 11.32 -6.81
N LEU A 469 -1.35 10.33 -5.90
CA LEU A 469 -0.52 9.12 -5.95
C LEU A 469 -1.29 7.92 -6.53
#